data_AF-A0A956ZJT4-F1
#
_entry.id   AF-A0A956ZJT4-F1
#
_cell.length_a   1.000
_cell.length_b   1.000
_cell.length_c   1.000
_cell.angle_alpha   90.00
_cell.angle_beta   90.00
_cell.angle_gamma   90.00
#
_symmetry.space_group_name_H-M   'P 1'
#
loop_
_entity.id
_entity.type
_entity.pdbx_description
1 polymer ?
#
loop_
_entity_poly.entity_id
_entity_poly.type
_entity_poly.pdbx_seq_one_letter_code
_entity_poly.pdbx_strand_id
1 'polypeptide(L)' 'MTDETIDSELRRFVVQYEVAWATHDADVLSGLFTDDADIISGPEPRVAGRKAIREWWAAYFEHVEP' A
#
# COMPACT_ATOMS: atom_id res chain seq x y z
N MET A 1 5.22 -22.76 11.02
CA MET A 1 4.32 -22.01 10.13
C MET A 1 3.83 -23.01 9.09
N THR A 2 2.52 -23.27 9.03
CA THR A 2 1.93 -24.18 8.04
C THR A 2 1.51 -23.39 6.80
N ASP A 3 1.40 -24.07 5.65
CA ASP A 3 0.94 -23.48 4.38
C ASP A 3 -0.41 -22.76 4.52
N GLU A 4 -1.34 -23.35 5.29
CA GLU A 4 -2.65 -22.78 5.61
C GLU A 4 -2.59 -21.46 6.41
N THR A 5 -1.58 -21.30 7.28
CA THR A 5 -1.39 -20.06 8.03
C THR A 5 -0.93 -18.94 7.09
N ILE A 6 -0.04 -19.25 6.14
CA ILE A 6 0.48 -18.28 5.17
C ILE A 6 -0.65 -17.80 4.24
N ASP A 7 -1.53 -18.69 3.76
CA ASP A 7 -2.70 -18.30 2.96
C ASP A 7 -3.62 -17.33 3.72
N SER A 8 -3.86 -17.62 5.00
CA SER A 8 -4.72 -16.80 5.85
C SER A 8 -4.15 -15.40 6.11
N GLU A 9 -2.84 -15.31 6.37
CA GLU A 9 -2.15 -14.03 6.58
C GLU A 9 -2.08 -13.21 5.30
N LEU A 10 -1.79 -13.84 4.16
CA LEU A 10 -1.78 -13.17 2.86
C LEU A 10 -3.16 -12.65 2.48
N ARG A 11 -4.21 -13.46 2.67
CA ARG A 11 -5.59 -13.03 2.42
C ARG A 11 -5.98 -11.84 3.29
N ARG A 12 -5.60 -11.85 4.57
CA ARG A 12 -5.84 -10.72 5.47
C ARG A 12 -5.12 -9.46 4.98
N PHE A 13 -3.87 -9.58 4.54
CA PHE A 13 -3.10 -8.46 3.99
C PHE A 13 -3.80 -7.87 2.75
N VAL A 14 -4.23 -8.71 1.81
CA VAL A 14 -4.94 -8.25 0.60
C VAL A 14 -6.22 -7.50 0.95
N VAL A 15 -7.05 -8.03 1.85
CA VAL A 15 -8.28 -7.36 2.28
C VAL A 15 -8.00 -6.00 2.92
N GLN A 16 -6.95 -5.89 3.75
CA GLN A 16 -6.57 -4.61 4.35
C GLN A 16 -6.12 -3.60 3.30
N TYR A 17 -5.35 -4.05 2.29
CA TYR A 17 -4.93 -3.22 1.18
C TYR A 17 -6.13 -2.71 0.35
N GLU A 18 -7.05 -3.60 -0.01
CA GLU A 18 -8.25 -3.27 -0.78
C GLU A 18 -9.16 -2.26 -0.06
N VAL A 19 -9.35 -2.43 1.25
CA VAL A 19 -10.13 -1.48 2.06
C VAL A 19 -9.47 -0.12 2.09
N ALA A 20 -8.17 -0.06 2.38
CA ALA A 20 -7.43 1.20 2.47
C ALA A 20 -7.39 1.93 1.12
N TRP A 21 -7.27 1.17 0.02
CA TRP A 21 -7.44 1.70 -1.33
C TRP A 21 -8.85 2.26 -1.55
N ALA A 22 -9.90 1.50 -1.27
CA ALA A 22 -11.28 1.91 -1.53
C ALA A 22 -11.70 3.16 -0.71
N THR A 23 -11.07 3.38 0.45
CA THR A 23 -11.33 4.56 1.28
C THR A 23 -10.34 5.71 1.05
N HIS A 24 -9.45 5.60 0.05
CA HIS A 24 -8.39 6.58 -0.22
C HIS A 24 -7.54 6.91 1.01
N ASP A 25 -7.28 5.91 1.88
CA ASP A 25 -6.56 6.08 3.13
C ASP A 25 -5.05 5.84 2.94
N ALA A 26 -4.33 6.90 2.61
CA ALA A 26 -2.88 6.89 2.40
C ALA A 26 -2.09 6.49 3.67
N ASP A 27 -2.63 6.77 4.86
CA ASP A 27 -2.02 6.41 6.14
C ASP A 27 -2.03 4.88 6.32
N VAL A 28 -3.20 4.26 6.14
CA VAL A 28 -3.34 2.80 6.26
C VAL A 28 -2.58 2.09 5.15
N LEU A 29 -2.66 2.56 3.89
CA LEU A 29 -1.92 1.96 2.77
C LEU A 29 -0.42 1.98 3.00
N SER A 30 0.15 3.14 3.37
CA SER A 30 1.60 3.22 3.64
C SER A 30 2.02 2.40 4.86
N GLY A 31 1.14 2.24 5.86
CA GLY A 31 1.37 1.39 7.02
C GLY A 31 1.60 -0.10 6.70
N LEU A 32 1.17 -0.57 5.53
CA LEU A 32 1.37 -1.96 5.07
C LEU A 32 2.81 -2.23 4.56
N PHE A 33 3.62 -1.19 4.37
CA PHE A 33 4.97 -1.29 3.84
C PHE A 33 6.02 -1.26 4.96
N THR A 34 7.18 -1.88 4.77
CA THR A 34 8.34 -1.67 5.67
C THR A 34 8.90 -0.25 5.52
N ASP A 35 9.70 0.20 6.49
CA ASP A 35 10.26 1.58 6.48
C ASP A 35 11.15 1.83 5.25
N ASP A 36 11.78 0.77 4.74
CA ASP A 36 12.71 0.72 3.61
C ASP A 36 12.07 0.22 2.29
N ALA A 37 10.74 0.09 2.25
CA ALA A 37 10.06 -0.39 1.05
C ALA A 37 10.19 0.60 -0.12
N ASP A 38 10.21 0.06 -1.34
CA ASP A 38 10.18 0.82 -2.58
C ASP A 38 8.87 0.53 -3.33
N ILE A 39 8.25 1.56 -3.93
CA ILE A 39 7.17 1.40 -4.90
C ILE A 39 7.67 1.81 -6.29
N ILE A 40 7.28 1.01 -7.29
CA ILE A 40 7.44 1.32 -8.71
C ILE A 40 6.04 1.29 -9.32
N SER A 41 5.55 2.45 -9.76
CA SER A 41 4.21 2.60 -10.33
C SER A 41 4.31 3.19 -11.74
N GLY A 42 3.96 2.40 -12.75
CA GLY A 42 4.01 2.82 -14.15
C GLY A 42 5.42 3.29 -14.58
N PRO A 43 5.53 4.36 -15.38
CA PRO A 43 6.80 4.92 -15.84
C PRO A 43 7.45 5.89 -14.83
N GLU A 44 6.88 6.08 -13.64
CA GLU A 44 7.36 7.06 -12.68
C GLU A 44 8.67 6.64 -11.99
N PRO A 45 9.47 7.61 -11.49
CA PRO A 45 10.61 7.30 -10.64
C PRO A 45 10.22 6.45 -9.43
N ARG A 46 11.16 5.64 -8.98
CA ARG A 46 11.04 4.87 -7.74
C ARG A 46 10.71 5.77 -6.55
N VAL A 47 9.67 5.40 -5.80
CA VAL A 47 9.30 6.02 -4.52
C VAL A 47 9.92 5.19 -3.39
N ALA A 48 10.86 5.78 -2.65
CA ALA A 48 11.68 5.06 -1.69
C ALA A 48 11.36 5.42 -0.24
N GLY A 49 11.05 4.40 0.55
CA GLY A 49 10.74 4.46 1.97
C GLY A 49 9.28 4.80 2.28
N ARG A 50 8.79 4.31 3.42
CA ARG A 50 7.37 4.41 3.81
C ARG A 50 6.83 5.85 3.78
N LYS A 51 7.64 6.82 4.22
CA LYS A 51 7.24 8.23 4.24
C LYS A 51 6.96 8.75 2.82
N ALA A 52 7.84 8.47 1.87
CA ALA A 52 7.64 8.89 0.47
C ALA A 52 6.46 8.16 -0.16
N ILE A 53 6.27 6.88 0.18
CA ILE A 53 5.11 6.08 -0.26
C ILE A 53 3.79 6.71 0.20
N ARG A 54 3.72 7.15 1.47
CA ARG A 54 2.54 7.86 2.00
C ARG A 54 2.25 9.14 1.20
N GLU A 55 3.27 9.96 0.97
CA GLU A 55 3.14 11.22 0.23
C GLU A 55 2.66 10.97 -1.21
N TRP A 56 3.18 9.91 -1.85
CA TRP A 56 2.76 9.51 -3.19
C TRP A 56 1.28 9.05 -3.23
N TRP A 57 0.84 8.22 -2.27
CA TRP A 57 -0.57 7.82 -2.17
C TRP A 57 -1.52 9.00 -1.94
N ALA A 58 -1.14 9.92 -1.05
CA ALA A 58 -1.93 11.11 -0.78
C ALA A 58 -2.11 11.95 -2.06
N ALA A 59 -1.02 12.20 -2.79
CA ALA A 59 -1.08 12.92 -4.05
C ALA A 59 -1.87 12.17 -5.13
N TYR A 60 -1.74 10.84 -5.20
CA TYR A 60 -2.51 10.00 -6.14
C TYR A 60 -4.01 10.13 -5.90
N PHE A 61 -4.48 10.00 -4.67
CA PHE A 61 -5.90 10.06 -4.34
C PHE A 61 -6.53 11.45 -4.48
N GLU A 62 -5.74 12.52 -4.49
CA GLU A 62 -6.24 13.86 -4.84
C GLU A 62 -6.67 13.96 -6.32
N HIS A 63 -6.11 13.12 -7.19
CA HIS A 63 -6.31 13.17 -8.64
C HIS A 63 -7.25 12.08 -9.17
N VAL A 64 -7.64 11.11 -8.34
CA VAL A 64 -8.50 10.00 -8.73
C VAL A 64 -9.89 10.23 -8.15
N GLU A 65 -10.90 10.37 -9.01
CA GLU A 65 -12.30 10.35 -8.56
C GLU A 65 -12.64 8.96 -7.97
N PRO A 66 -13.37 8.90 -6.84
CA PRO A 66 -13.71 7.65 -6.16
C PRO A 66 -14.66 6.73 -6.94
#